data_AF-A0A4Y2IVC0-F1
#
_entry.id   AF-A0A4Y2IVC0-F1
#
_cell.length_a   1.000
_cell.length_b   1.000
_cell.length_c   1.000
_cell.angle_alpha   90.00
_cell.angle_beta   90.00
_cell.angle_gamma   90.00
#
_symmetry.space_group_name_H-M   'P 1'
#
loop_
_entity.id
_entity.type
_entity.pdbx_description
1 polymer ?
#
loop_
_entity_poly.entity_id
_entity_poly.type
_entity_poly.pdbx_seq_one_letter_code
_entity_poly.pdbx_strand_id
1 'polypeptide(L)'
;MEKKNVLVFFYEEKKYSVLKLKEAVKNSDLQMMNLHTWDTKKSVETKWRDGVYPANFLQFGENRNDMELLIDGLVDGSITSEEIPVLQDVEGLKKRSRTHVQEEAVSETVELQQSKRQKLAAIKRCRNLKEQIILSKVKENILGHSEVKTCSTCSSLNLELTVLKKQTTELAGELQSKTEAVEYYKMKYRDLKKKYKLSKKNKEKVETENPDLVKIGQHLHIDKRRLALCRVTDFSKYTCDLMDVVFGRENLATSVLRGIKGTSKKVLDPNYVSDIQGHVACKFNVNVSLVRVTMRNQLNSASKAVKCEKMQ
;
A
#
# COMPACT_ATOMS: atom_id res chain seq x y z
N MET A 1 -27.53 -10.44 2.89
CA MET A 1 -26.80 -9.50 2.02
C MET A 1 -25.35 -9.52 2.40
N GLU A 2 -24.53 -10.11 1.53
CA GLU A 2 -23.19 -10.64 1.81
C GLU A 2 -22.19 -9.55 2.22
N LYS A 3 -21.27 -9.89 3.13
CA LYS A 3 -20.17 -9.04 3.58
C LYS A 3 -19.07 -8.93 2.50
N LYS A 4 -19.44 -8.58 1.27
CA LYS A 4 -18.49 -8.45 0.15
C LYS A 4 -17.85 -7.07 0.14
N ASN A 5 -16.55 -7.04 -0.07
CA ASN A 5 -15.77 -5.84 -0.34
C ASN A 5 -15.61 -5.70 -1.86
N VAL A 6 -15.42 -4.47 -2.33
CA VAL A 6 -15.19 -4.13 -3.73
C VAL A 6 -13.96 -3.22 -3.87
N LEU A 7 -13.08 -3.55 -4.82
CA LEU A 7 -11.97 -2.72 -5.25
C LEU A 7 -12.47 -1.74 -6.32
N VAL A 8 -12.24 -0.45 -6.08
CA VAL A 8 -12.77 0.62 -6.91
C VAL A 8 -11.64 1.55 -7.35
N PHE A 9 -11.70 2.01 -8.61
CA PHE A 9 -10.84 3.06 -9.13
C PHE A 9 -11.62 4.35 -9.35
N PHE A 10 -11.15 5.43 -8.72
CA PHE A 10 -11.69 6.78 -8.87
C PHE A 10 -10.92 7.53 -9.96
N TYR A 11 -11.60 7.85 -11.07
CA TYR A 11 -10.99 8.48 -12.23
C TYR A 11 -10.40 9.86 -11.94
N GLU A 12 -11.17 10.71 -11.26
CA GLU A 12 -10.79 12.10 -10.99
C GLU A 12 -9.58 12.18 -10.07
N GLU A 13 -9.55 11.30 -9.06
CA GLU A 13 -8.48 11.24 -8.06
C GLU A 13 -7.29 10.39 -8.50
N LYS A 14 -7.43 9.61 -9.59
CA LYS A 14 -6.48 8.58 -10.05
C LYS A 14 -6.02 7.66 -8.90
N LYS A 15 -6.98 7.24 -8.06
CA LYS A 15 -6.72 6.46 -6.85
C LYS A 15 -7.58 5.20 -6.78
N TYR A 16 -7.03 4.18 -6.14
CA TYR A 16 -7.73 2.93 -5.84
C TYR A 16 -8.18 2.92 -4.38
N SER A 17 -9.31 2.27 -4.11
CA SER A 17 -9.74 2.01 -2.73
C SER A 17 -10.58 0.75 -2.61
N VAL A 18 -10.60 0.18 -1.40
CA VAL A 18 -11.47 -0.95 -1.05
C VAL A 18 -12.63 -0.43 -0.21
N LEU A 19 -13.86 -0.65 -0.70
CA LEU A 19 -15.09 -0.26 -0.03
C LEU A 19 -15.96 -1.48 0.24
N LYS A 20 -16.91 -1.36 1.17
CA LYS A 20 -17.96 -2.38 1.27
C LYS A 20 -18.94 -2.20 0.12
N LEU A 21 -19.43 -3.30 -0.45
CA LEU A 21 -20.36 -3.24 -1.58
C LEU A 21 -21.60 -2.38 -1.28
N LYS A 22 -22.12 -2.47 -0.05
CA LYS A 22 -23.24 -1.64 0.44
C LYS A 22 -22.96 -0.14 0.59
N GLU A 23 -21.69 0.24 0.66
CA GLU A 23 -21.25 1.63 0.76
C GLU A 23 -20.92 2.20 -0.63
N ALA A 24 -20.57 1.32 -1.58
CA ALA A 24 -20.25 1.67 -2.96
C ALA A 24 -21.49 1.84 -3.85
N VAL A 25 -22.65 1.32 -3.45
CA VAL A 25 -23.84 1.21 -4.30
C VAL A 25 -25.09 1.60 -3.51
N LYS A 26 -26.02 2.33 -4.14
CA LYS A 26 -27.33 2.65 -3.54
C LYS A 26 -28.19 1.37 -3.45
N ASN A 27 -28.96 1.22 -2.38
CA ASN A 27 -29.75 0.00 -2.10
C ASN A 27 -30.69 -0.44 -3.24
N SER A 28 -31.15 0.48 -4.10
CA SER A 28 -31.95 0.18 -5.29
C SER A 28 -31.18 -0.60 -6.36
N ASP A 29 -29.89 -0.27 -6.54
CA ASP A 29 -29.06 -0.89 -7.59
C ASP A 29 -28.53 -2.26 -7.14
N LEU A 30 -28.38 -2.46 -5.82
CA LEU A 30 -27.99 -3.74 -5.20
C LEU A 30 -28.98 -4.87 -5.50
N GLN A 31 -30.28 -4.58 -5.64
CA GLN A 31 -31.28 -5.59 -5.98
C GLN A 31 -31.26 -6.00 -7.46
N MET A 32 -30.72 -5.13 -8.33
CA MET A 32 -30.49 -5.45 -9.75
C MET A 32 -29.07 -5.94 -10.06
N MET A 33 -28.19 -5.98 -9.06
CA MET A 33 -26.80 -6.40 -9.22
C MET A 33 -26.69 -7.93 -9.26
N ASN A 34 -26.72 -8.50 -10.45
CA ASN A 34 -26.10 -9.81 -10.65
C ASN A 34 -24.58 -9.60 -10.76
N LEU A 35 -23.88 -9.80 -9.64
CA LEU A 35 -22.42 -9.60 -9.52
C LEU A 35 -21.62 -10.37 -10.59
N HIS A 36 -22.18 -11.48 -11.09
CA HIS A 36 -21.57 -12.35 -12.11
C HIS A 36 -21.63 -11.77 -13.53
N THR A 37 -22.43 -10.74 -13.77
CA THR A 37 -22.62 -10.13 -15.10
C THR A 37 -22.23 -8.65 -15.11
N TRP A 38 -21.48 -8.18 -14.11
CA TRP A 38 -21.15 -6.77 -13.99
C TRP A 38 -20.00 -6.38 -14.93
N ASP A 39 -20.26 -5.35 -15.75
CA ASP A 39 -19.26 -4.79 -16.66
C ASP A 39 -18.29 -3.87 -15.91
N THR A 40 -17.01 -4.23 -15.91
CA THR A 40 -15.92 -3.45 -15.29
C THR A 40 -15.69 -2.09 -15.97
N LYS A 41 -16.30 -1.84 -17.13
CA LYS A 41 -16.31 -0.55 -17.83
C LYS A 41 -17.43 0.38 -17.38
N LYS A 42 -18.42 -0.13 -16.64
CA LYS A 42 -19.54 0.68 -16.15
C LYS A 42 -19.11 1.49 -14.93
N SER A 43 -19.17 2.80 -15.05
CA SER A 43 -18.90 3.72 -13.94
C SER A 43 -20.09 3.84 -13.00
N VAL A 44 -19.80 3.94 -11.70
CA VAL A 44 -20.75 4.08 -10.60
C VAL A 44 -20.37 5.27 -9.74
N GLU A 45 -21.36 6.05 -9.32
CA GLU A 45 -21.16 7.16 -8.39
C GLU A 45 -21.01 6.64 -6.96
N THR A 46 -19.81 6.77 -6.41
CA THR A 46 -19.48 6.26 -5.08
C THR A 46 -19.04 7.39 -4.16
N LYS A 47 -19.48 7.35 -2.89
CA LYS A 47 -19.02 8.31 -1.89
C LYS A 47 -17.56 8.07 -1.55
N TRP A 48 -16.74 9.11 -1.71
CA TRP A 48 -15.33 9.11 -1.36
C TRP A 48 -15.01 10.36 -0.53
N ARG A 49 -14.60 10.15 0.73
CA ARG A 49 -14.41 11.21 1.73
C ARG A 49 -15.67 12.10 1.84
N ASP A 50 -15.55 13.36 1.47
CA ASP A 50 -16.57 14.39 1.62
C ASP A 50 -17.42 14.61 0.36
N GLY A 51 -17.15 13.85 -0.72
CA GLY A 51 -17.82 14.00 -2.02
C GLY A 51 -18.31 12.68 -2.61
N VAL A 52 -18.99 12.77 -3.76
CA VAL A 52 -19.42 11.63 -4.58
C VAL A 52 -18.66 11.71 -5.89
N TYR A 53 -18.01 10.61 -6.27
CA TYR A 53 -17.10 10.56 -7.40
C TYR A 53 -17.43 9.39 -8.32
N PRO A 54 -17.25 9.55 -9.65
CA PRO A 54 -17.41 8.46 -10.59
C PRO A 54 -16.25 7.45 -10.42
N ALA A 55 -16.61 6.18 -10.31
CA ALA A 55 -15.67 5.13 -9.96
C ALA A 55 -16.00 3.82 -10.70
N ASN A 56 -14.98 3.04 -11.05
CA ASN A 56 -15.15 1.73 -11.68
C ASN A 56 -14.86 0.61 -10.71
N PHE A 57 -15.68 -0.43 -10.74
CA PHE A 57 -15.39 -1.67 -10.02
C PHE A 57 -14.37 -2.51 -10.79
N LEU A 58 -13.32 -2.88 -10.09
CA LEU A 58 -12.24 -3.70 -10.62
C LEU A 58 -12.34 -5.15 -10.16
N GLN A 59 -12.69 -5.37 -8.88
CA GLN A 59 -12.80 -6.71 -8.31
C GLN A 59 -13.71 -6.76 -7.09
N PHE A 60 -14.32 -7.92 -6.86
CA PHE A 60 -15.08 -8.24 -5.65
C PHE A 60 -14.35 -9.31 -4.84
N GLY A 61 -14.43 -9.23 -3.52
CA GLY A 61 -13.80 -10.21 -2.65
C GLY A 61 -14.27 -10.11 -1.20
N GLU A 62 -14.17 -11.22 -0.48
CA GLU A 62 -14.55 -11.26 0.94
C GLU A 62 -13.42 -10.74 1.85
N ASN A 63 -12.17 -11.03 1.48
CA ASN A 63 -11.00 -10.60 2.24
C ASN A 63 -10.50 -9.23 1.77
N ARG A 64 -10.58 -8.25 2.67
CA ARG A 64 -10.10 -6.89 2.42
C ARG A 64 -8.57 -6.82 2.23
N ASN A 65 -7.82 -7.63 2.96
CA ASN A 65 -6.35 -7.58 2.92
C ASN A 65 -5.81 -8.02 1.54
N ASP A 66 -6.45 -9.02 0.93
CA ASP A 66 -6.05 -9.50 -0.40
C ASP A 66 -6.30 -8.42 -1.47
N MET A 67 -7.37 -7.65 -1.32
CA MET A 67 -7.65 -6.51 -2.21
C MET A 67 -6.75 -5.31 -1.97
N GLU A 68 -6.30 -5.07 -0.73
CA GLU A 68 -5.29 -4.06 -0.45
C GLU A 68 -3.92 -4.44 -1.05
N LEU A 69 -3.56 -5.73 -1.09
CA LEU A 69 -2.36 -6.21 -1.80
C LEU A 69 -2.43 -5.99 -3.31
N LEU A 70 -3.62 -6.09 -3.90
CA LEU A 70 -3.83 -5.79 -5.32
C LEU A 70 -3.66 -4.29 -5.64
N ILE A 71 -4.04 -3.41 -4.71
CA ILE A 71 -3.78 -1.96 -4.84
C ILE A 71 -2.28 -1.71 -4.92
N ASP A 72 -1.48 -2.37 -4.08
CA ASP A 72 -0.02 -2.21 -4.11
C ASP A 72 0.56 -2.59 -5.48
N GLY A 73 0.04 -3.67 -6.09
CA GLY A 73 0.44 -4.12 -7.43
C GLY A 73 -0.03 -3.23 -8.59
N LEU A 74 -1.21 -2.62 -8.46
CA LEU A 74 -1.73 -1.65 -9.44
C LEU A 74 -1.01 -0.30 -9.37
N VAL A 75 -0.59 0.11 -8.17
CA VAL A 75 0.15 1.36 -7.94
C VAL A 75 1.61 1.22 -8.37
N ASP A 76 2.22 0.04 -8.20
CA ASP A 76 3.59 -0.21 -8.63
C ASP A 76 3.72 -0.65 -10.09
N GLY A 77 2.60 -0.90 -10.76
CA GLY A 77 2.50 -1.25 -12.18
C GLY A 77 2.90 -2.69 -12.49
N SER A 78 3.01 -3.56 -11.47
CA SER A 78 3.23 -4.99 -11.64
C SER A 78 1.99 -5.75 -12.11
N ILE A 79 0.82 -5.13 -11.97
CA ILE A 79 -0.47 -5.65 -12.41
C ILE A 79 -1.17 -4.54 -13.22
N THR A 80 -1.67 -4.86 -14.40
CA THR A 80 -2.55 -3.95 -15.14
C THR A 80 -4.00 -4.17 -14.76
N SER A 81 -4.86 -3.15 -14.87
CA SER A 81 -6.30 -3.29 -14.55
C SER A 81 -7.02 -4.33 -15.41
N GLU A 82 -6.41 -4.76 -16.51
CA GLU A 82 -6.90 -5.80 -17.43
C GLU A 82 -6.49 -7.22 -17.01
N GLU A 83 -5.44 -7.36 -16.19
CA GLU A 83 -4.92 -8.63 -15.69
C GLU A 83 -5.57 -9.09 -14.38
N ILE A 84 -6.42 -8.27 -13.77
CA ILE A 84 -7.14 -8.62 -12.56
C ILE A 84 -8.23 -9.65 -12.92
N PRO A 85 -8.12 -10.92 -12.49
CA PRO A 85 -9.17 -11.87 -12.74
C PRO A 85 -10.41 -11.45 -11.95
N VAL A 86 -11.51 -11.20 -12.67
CA VAL A 86 -12.84 -11.11 -12.07
C VAL A 86 -13.13 -12.49 -11.49
N LEU A 87 -12.82 -12.70 -10.22
CA LEU A 87 -12.95 -14.01 -9.59
C LEU A 87 -14.43 -14.42 -9.56
N GLN A 88 -14.76 -15.37 -10.44
CA GLN A 88 -15.73 -16.42 -10.18
C GLN A 88 -15.11 -17.35 -9.12
N ASP A 89 -15.90 -17.75 -8.13
CA ASP A 89 -15.48 -18.59 -7.01
C ASP A 89 -14.62 -19.78 -7.47
N VAL A 90 -13.38 -19.87 -6.98
CA VAL A 90 -12.52 -21.04 -7.22
C VAL A 90 -12.51 -21.90 -5.96
N GLU A 91 -13.61 -22.62 -5.76
CA GLU A 91 -13.60 -23.81 -4.91
C GLU A 91 -12.84 -24.92 -5.65
N GLY A 92 -11.62 -25.23 -5.18
CA GLY A 92 -10.94 -26.48 -5.51
C GLY A 92 -9.86 -26.42 -6.59
N LEU A 93 -8.62 -26.12 -6.19
CA LEU A 93 -7.42 -26.53 -6.94
C LEU A 93 -6.54 -27.43 -6.08
N LYS A 94 -6.85 -28.74 -6.19
CA LYS A 94 -5.96 -29.84 -5.82
C LYS A 94 -4.67 -29.75 -6.66
N LYS A 95 -3.54 -29.92 -5.98
CA LYS A 95 -2.21 -30.17 -6.56
C LYS A 95 -2.27 -31.28 -7.61
N ARG A 96 -1.81 -31.02 -8.84
CA ARG A 96 -1.21 -32.04 -9.71
C ARG A 96 -0.02 -31.49 -10.48
N SER A 97 1.09 -32.18 -10.29
CA SER A 97 2.33 -32.12 -11.03
C SER A 97 2.10 -32.47 -12.51
N ARG A 98 2.83 -31.84 -13.44
CA ARG A 98 2.84 -32.23 -14.85
C ARG A 98 4.24 -32.15 -15.43
N THR A 99 4.90 -33.30 -15.46
CA THR A 99 6.10 -33.60 -16.26
C THR A 99 5.66 -34.19 -17.60
N HIS A 100 6.40 -33.85 -18.65
CA HIS A 100 6.45 -34.45 -20.00
C HIS A 100 5.12 -34.61 -20.76
N VAL A 101 4.94 -33.78 -21.80
CA VAL A 101 4.47 -34.09 -23.18
C VAL A 101 4.17 -32.72 -23.82
N GLN A 102 5.18 -32.05 -24.40
CA GLN A 102 4.92 -30.83 -25.22
C GLN A 102 6.07 -30.37 -26.13
N GLU A 103 7.06 -31.21 -26.47
CA GLU A 103 8.20 -30.75 -27.29
C GLU A 103 8.00 -30.92 -28.80
N GLU A 104 7.23 -31.90 -29.29
CA GLU A 104 7.14 -32.14 -30.74
C GLU A 104 6.11 -31.25 -31.48
N ALA A 105 5.02 -30.83 -30.83
CA ALA A 105 3.99 -30.00 -31.49
C ALA A 105 4.37 -28.50 -31.62
N VAL A 106 5.41 -28.07 -30.90
CA VAL A 106 5.89 -26.67 -30.93
C VAL A 106 6.83 -26.44 -32.12
N SER A 107 7.54 -27.47 -32.60
CA SER A 107 8.52 -27.30 -33.69
C SER A 107 7.86 -26.97 -35.03
N GLU A 108 6.84 -27.71 -35.45
CA GLU A 108 6.18 -27.51 -36.76
C GLU A 108 5.36 -26.20 -36.82
N THR A 109 4.80 -25.75 -35.69
CA THR A 109 4.02 -24.51 -35.63
C THR A 109 4.91 -23.26 -35.66
N VAL A 110 6.15 -23.37 -35.14
CA VAL A 110 7.15 -22.30 -35.18
C VAL A 110 7.70 -22.11 -36.59
N GLU A 111 8.00 -23.19 -37.33
CA GLU A 111 8.50 -23.09 -38.72
C GLU A 111 7.46 -22.47 -39.68
N LEU A 112 6.19 -22.86 -39.54
CA LEU A 112 5.10 -22.30 -40.36
C LEU A 112 4.85 -20.81 -40.06
N GLN A 113 4.98 -20.38 -38.79
CA GLN A 113 4.90 -18.97 -38.43
C GLN A 113 6.09 -18.16 -38.98
N GLN A 114 7.30 -18.72 -38.94
CA GLN A 114 8.50 -18.05 -39.40
C GLN A 114 8.49 -17.86 -40.93
N SER A 115 8.01 -18.85 -41.69
CA SER A 115 7.80 -18.74 -43.15
C SER A 115 6.74 -17.67 -43.52
N LYS A 116 5.63 -17.59 -42.78
CA LYS A 116 4.61 -16.53 -42.98
C LYS A 116 5.15 -15.14 -42.68
N ARG A 117 5.97 -14.98 -41.62
CA ARG A 117 6.63 -13.70 -41.28
C ARG A 117 7.63 -13.27 -42.36
N GLN A 118 8.40 -14.20 -42.91
CA GLN A 118 9.34 -13.90 -44.01
C GLN A 118 8.63 -13.46 -45.29
N LYS A 119 7.54 -14.14 -45.69
CA LYS A 119 6.74 -13.73 -46.86
C LYS A 119 6.09 -12.37 -46.68
N LEU A 120 5.54 -12.07 -45.50
CA LEU A 120 4.95 -10.75 -45.22
C LEU A 120 6.01 -9.64 -45.23
N ALA A 121 7.22 -9.91 -44.74
CA ALA A 121 8.34 -8.97 -44.79
C ALA A 121 8.83 -8.72 -46.23
N ALA A 122 8.81 -9.73 -47.10
CA ALA A 122 9.14 -9.58 -48.52
C ALA A 122 8.09 -8.73 -49.26
N ILE A 123 6.79 -8.96 -49.01
CA ILE A 123 5.70 -8.16 -49.60
C ILE A 123 5.79 -6.70 -49.15
N LYS A 124 6.07 -6.44 -47.86
CA LYS A 124 6.28 -5.07 -47.35
C LYS A 124 7.49 -4.40 -48.01
N ARG A 125 8.59 -5.12 -48.21
CA ARG A 125 9.79 -4.61 -48.92
C ARG A 125 9.48 -4.28 -50.38
N CYS A 126 8.79 -5.16 -51.10
CA CYS A 126 8.40 -4.91 -52.50
C CYS A 126 7.43 -3.72 -52.64
N ARG A 127 6.52 -3.52 -51.68
CA ARG A 127 5.62 -2.36 -51.67
C ARG A 127 6.38 -1.05 -51.44
N ASN A 128 7.31 -1.03 -50.48
CA ASN A 128 8.14 0.12 -50.18
C ASN A 128 9.08 0.47 -51.35
N LEU A 129 9.67 -0.53 -52.02
CA LEU A 129 10.47 -0.32 -53.24
C LEU A 129 9.63 0.26 -54.39
N LYS A 130 8.41 -0.23 -54.62
CA LYS A 130 7.51 0.33 -55.64
C LYS A 130 7.09 1.76 -55.29
N GLU A 131 6.77 2.05 -54.03
CA GLU A 131 6.48 3.40 -53.56
C GLU A 131 7.67 4.34 -53.73
N GLN A 132 8.90 3.89 -53.44
CA GLN A 132 10.11 4.68 -53.69
C GLN A 132 10.37 4.94 -55.17
N ILE A 133 10.15 3.95 -56.05
CA ILE A 133 10.29 4.12 -57.51
C ILE A 133 9.23 5.09 -58.07
N ILE A 134 8.01 5.06 -57.52
CA ILE A 134 6.95 6.01 -57.90
C ILE A 134 7.32 7.42 -57.41
N LEU A 135 7.78 7.55 -56.16
CA LEU A 135 8.23 8.82 -55.59
C LEU A 135 9.44 9.39 -56.34
N SER A 136 10.39 8.55 -56.79
CA SER A 136 11.53 9.01 -57.57
C SER A 136 11.12 9.52 -58.96
N LYS A 137 10.18 8.83 -59.63
CA LYS A 137 9.63 9.29 -60.92
C LYS A 137 8.79 10.56 -60.79
N VAL A 138 8.02 10.70 -59.71
CA VAL A 138 7.29 11.94 -59.41
C VAL A 138 8.27 13.08 -59.13
N LYS A 139 9.37 12.81 -58.41
CA LYS A 139 10.41 13.80 -58.14
C LYS A 139 11.15 14.23 -59.41
N GLU A 140 11.48 13.31 -60.32
CA GLU A 140 12.05 13.63 -61.64
C GLU A 140 11.07 14.44 -62.52
N ASN A 141 9.78 14.07 -62.54
CA ASN A 141 8.77 14.80 -63.31
C ASN A 141 8.46 16.20 -62.75
N ILE A 142 8.65 16.43 -61.44
CA ILE A 142 8.50 17.76 -60.81
C ILE A 142 9.76 18.62 -61.04
N LEU A 143 10.94 18.02 -61.17
CA LEU A 143 12.20 18.74 -61.45
C LEU A 143 12.44 19.03 -62.93
N GLY A 144 11.71 18.38 -63.85
CA GLY A 144 11.87 18.53 -65.30
C GLY A 144 11.19 19.76 -65.93
N HIS A 145 10.33 20.48 -65.20
CA HIS A 145 9.68 21.69 -65.72
C HIS A 145 9.72 22.85 -64.71
N SER A 146 10.31 23.95 -65.19
CA SER A 146 10.36 25.30 -64.62
C SER A 146 11.35 25.55 -63.47
N GLU A 147 12.22 26.54 -63.67
CA GLU A 147 12.76 27.35 -62.59
C GLU A 147 11.58 27.79 -61.72
N VAL A 148 11.47 27.22 -60.52
CA VAL A 148 10.47 27.63 -59.54
C VAL A 148 10.78 29.07 -59.18
N LYS A 149 10.07 30.02 -59.81
CA LYS A 149 10.01 31.39 -59.31
C LYS A 149 9.53 31.29 -57.87
N THR A 150 10.42 31.60 -56.93
CA THR A 150 10.14 31.50 -55.51
C THR A 150 9.02 32.48 -55.17
N CYS A 151 7.81 31.93 -55.01
CA CYS A 151 6.70 32.68 -54.45
C CYS A 151 7.13 33.19 -53.07
N SER A 152 7.04 34.50 -52.83
CA SER A 152 7.45 35.13 -51.57
C SER A 152 6.79 34.48 -50.35
N THR A 153 5.55 34.03 -50.50
CA THR A 153 4.81 33.26 -49.49
C THR A 153 5.42 31.88 -49.24
N CYS A 154 5.83 31.16 -50.29
CA CYS A 154 6.49 29.85 -50.15
C CYS A 154 7.87 29.98 -49.49
N SER A 155 8.60 31.06 -49.78
CA SER A 155 9.88 31.36 -49.12
C SER A 155 9.69 31.64 -47.63
N SER A 156 8.67 32.42 -47.25
CA SER A 156 8.31 32.68 -45.85
C SER A 156 7.92 31.40 -45.11
N LEU A 157 7.04 30.60 -45.70
CA LEU A 157 6.60 29.33 -45.12
C LEU A 157 7.75 28.33 -44.96
N ASN A 158 8.70 28.28 -45.90
CA ASN A 158 9.89 27.45 -45.79
C ASN A 158 10.81 27.91 -44.65
N LEU A 159 10.95 29.22 -44.44
CA LEU A 159 11.71 29.77 -43.31
C LEU A 159 11.04 29.39 -41.98
N GLU A 160 9.73 29.57 -41.87
CA GLU A 160 8.95 29.15 -40.70
C GLU A 160 9.07 27.64 -40.42
N LEU A 161 9.03 26.80 -41.47
CA LEU A 161 9.26 25.36 -41.37
C LEU A 161 10.65 25.02 -40.83
N THR A 162 11.69 25.75 -41.24
CA THR A 162 13.05 25.54 -40.71
C THR A 162 13.17 25.93 -39.24
N VAL A 163 12.53 27.02 -38.82
CA VAL A 163 12.49 27.46 -37.43
C VAL A 163 11.75 26.44 -36.56
N LEU A 164 10.56 26.00 -36.98
CA LEU A 164 9.78 24.99 -36.26
C LEU A 164 10.51 23.65 -36.16
N LYS A 165 11.23 23.23 -37.20
CA LYS A 165 12.07 22.01 -37.14
C LYS A 165 13.18 22.15 -36.11
N LYS A 166 13.86 23.29 -36.05
CA LYS A 166 14.91 23.55 -35.06
C LYS A 166 14.35 23.53 -33.63
N GLN A 167 13.22 24.20 -33.39
CA GLN A 167 12.54 24.17 -32.09
C GLN A 167 12.10 22.75 -31.70
N THR A 168 11.63 21.96 -32.66
CA THR A 168 11.25 20.55 -32.42
C THR A 168 12.46 19.72 -31.99
N THR A 169 13.63 19.92 -32.60
CA THR A 169 14.86 19.21 -32.21
C THR A 169 15.38 19.63 -30.83
N GLU A 170 15.28 20.91 -30.48
CA GLU A 170 15.67 21.42 -29.16
C GLU A 170 14.76 20.87 -28.06
N LEU A 171 13.44 20.90 -28.27
CA LEU A 171 12.46 20.33 -27.34
C LEU A 171 12.60 18.81 -27.20
N ALA A 172 12.96 18.09 -28.27
CA ALA A 172 13.23 16.66 -28.21
C ALA A 172 14.45 16.36 -27.32
N GLY A 173 15.51 17.18 -27.40
CA GLY A 173 16.68 17.07 -26.53
C GLY A 173 16.36 17.34 -25.06
N GLU A 174 15.56 18.37 -24.77
CA GLU A 174 15.09 18.65 -23.41
C GLU A 174 14.23 17.52 -22.84
N LEU A 175 13.33 16.95 -23.65
CA LEU A 175 12.49 15.84 -23.25
C LEU A 175 13.32 14.59 -22.93
N GLN A 176 14.36 14.33 -23.72
CA GLN A 176 15.28 13.22 -23.46
C GLN A 176 16.05 13.42 -22.15
N SER A 177 16.61 14.61 -21.92
CA SER A 177 17.30 14.95 -20.66
C SER A 177 16.38 14.81 -19.43
N LYS A 178 15.13 15.28 -19.52
CA LYS A 178 14.13 15.11 -18.45
C LYS A 178 13.78 13.64 -18.21
N THR A 179 13.70 12.84 -19.27
CA THR A 179 13.43 11.39 -19.18
C THR A 179 14.56 10.66 -18.45
N GLU A 180 15.81 10.97 -18.79
CA GLU A 180 16.99 10.42 -18.12
C GLU A 180 17.03 10.81 -16.62
N ALA A 181 16.69 12.07 -16.30
CA ALA A 181 16.61 12.54 -14.92
C ALA A 181 15.53 11.78 -14.13
N VAL A 182 14.35 11.56 -14.71
CA VAL A 182 13.27 10.78 -14.08
C VAL A 182 13.73 9.35 -13.78
N GLU A 183 14.41 8.71 -14.73
CA GLU A 183 14.92 7.34 -14.57
C GLU A 183 15.99 7.27 -13.47
N TYR A 184 16.87 8.26 -13.40
CA TYR A 184 17.85 8.42 -12.31
C TYR A 184 17.17 8.53 -10.93
N TYR A 185 16.14 9.37 -10.80
CA TYR A 185 15.44 9.53 -9.52
C TYR A 185 14.61 8.29 -9.13
N LYS A 186 13.99 7.61 -10.10
CA LYS A 186 13.33 6.30 -9.86
C LYS A 186 14.32 5.28 -9.30
N MET A 187 15.53 5.21 -9.87
CA MET A 187 16.59 4.31 -9.37
C MET A 187 16.99 4.65 -7.93
N LYS A 188 17.24 5.93 -7.65
CA LYS A 188 17.58 6.41 -6.30
C LYS A 188 16.48 6.13 -5.27
N TYR A 189 15.21 6.27 -5.66
CA TYR A 189 14.07 5.93 -4.80
C TYR A 189 13.97 4.43 -4.53
N ARG A 190 14.23 3.58 -5.53
CA ARG A 190 14.30 2.11 -5.34
C ARG A 190 15.39 1.73 -4.34
N ASP A 191 16.57 2.35 -4.42
CA ASP A 191 17.68 2.09 -3.50
C ASP A 191 17.37 2.57 -2.07
N LEU A 192 16.74 3.74 -1.93
CA LEU A 192 16.28 4.24 -0.64
C LEU A 192 15.22 3.31 -0.03
N LYS A 193 14.26 2.83 -0.84
CA LYS A 193 13.24 1.85 -0.42
C LYS A 193 13.87 0.53 0.03
N LYS A 194 14.90 0.05 -0.68
CA LYS A 194 15.67 -1.14 -0.26
C LYS A 194 16.38 -0.92 1.07
N LYS A 195 17.07 0.22 1.26
CA LYS A 195 17.73 0.59 2.52
C LYS A 195 16.73 0.67 3.67
N TYR A 196 15.56 1.27 3.45
CA TYR A 196 14.49 1.32 4.45
C TYR A 196 13.95 -0.07 4.79
N LYS A 197 13.69 -0.93 3.79
CA LYS A 197 13.26 -2.33 4.03
C LYS A 197 14.32 -3.13 4.80
N LEU A 198 15.60 -2.93 4.51
CA LEU A 198 16.71 -3.58 5.22
C LEU A 198 16.84 -3.06 6.66
N SER A 199 16.72 -1.74 6.86
CA SER A 199 16.68 -1.13 8.19
C SER A 199 15.46 -1.59 8.99
N LYS A 200 14.29 -1.71 8.37
CA LYS A 200 13.08 -2.27 9.00
C LYS A 200 13.29 -3.74 9.38
N LYS A 201 13.82 -4.58 8.47
CA LYS A 201 14.16 -5.99 8.79
C LYS A 201 15.23 -6.12 9.88
N ASN A 202 16.20 -5.20 9.94
CA ASN A 202 17.22 -5.21 10.98
C ASN A 202 16.65 -4.70 12.32
N LYS A 203 15.68 -3.77 12.30
CA LYS A 203 14.93 -3.33 13.48
C LYS A 203 13.98 -4.43 14.00
N GLU A 204 13.35 -5.15 13.08
CA GLU A 204 12.46 -6.29 13.35
C GLU A 204 13.23 -7.53 13.84
N LYS A 205 14.49 -7.71 13.43
CA LYS A 205 15.42 -8.72 14.00
C LYS A 205 15.97 -8.35 15.38
N VAL A 206 15.90 -7.08 15.79
CA VAL A 206 16.22 -6.65 17.16
C VAL A 206 14.96 -6.68 18.05
N GLU A 207 13.76 -6.65 17.46
CA GLU A 207 12.45 -6.72 18.16
C GLU A 207 11.80 -8.13 18.07
N THR A 208 12.59 -9.21 18.01
CA THR A 208 12.06 -10.57 18.21
C THR A 208 12.14 -10.97 19.69
N GLU A 209 11.48 -10.21 20.56
CA GLU A 209 11.13 -10.68 21.90
C GLU A 209 9.61 -10.87 21.95
N ASN A 210 9.18 -12.14 21.84
CA ASN A 210 7.83 -12.66 22.07
C ASN A 210 6.63 -11.89 21.45
N PRO A 211 5.91 -12.46 20.46
CA PRO A 211 4.69 -11.86 19.90
C PRO A 211 3.53 -11.70 20.91
N ASP A 212 3.69 -12.21 22.13
CA ASP A 212 2.73 -12.10 23.23
C ASP A 212 2.99 -10.88 24.15
N LEU A 213 4.08 -10.12 23.99
CA LEU A 213 4.41 -8.97 24.86
C LEU A 213 3.88 -7.63 24.31
N VAL A 214 3.16 -6.90 25.15
CA VAL A 214 2.64 -5.55 24.89
C VAL A 214 3.55 -4.52 25.54
N LYS A 215 4.07 -3.58 24.74
CA LYS A 215 4.86 -2.45 25.22
C LYS A 215 3.97 -1.43 25.94
N ILE A 216 4.23 -1.19 27.22
CA ILE A 216 3.55 -0.18 28.06
C ILE A 216 4.32 1.14 28.05
N GLY A 217 5.64 1.07 28.07
CA GLY A 217 6.52 2.23 28.00
C GLY A 217 7.90 1.86 27.50
N GLN A 218 8.90 2.68 27.78
CA GLN A 218 10.23 2.48 27.22
C GLN A 218 10.94 1.23 27.78
N HIS A 219 10.64 0.88 29.04
CA HIS A 219 11.31 -0.16 29.81
C HIS A 219 10.37 -1.31 30.19
N LEU A 220 9.05 -1.07 30.17
CA LEU A 220 8.04 -2.03 30.61
C LEU A 220 7.29 -2.69 29.45
N HIS A 221 7.36 -4.02 29.40
CA HIS A 221 6.59 -4.89 28.51
C HIS A 221 5.79 -5.90 29.36
N ILE A 222 4.55 -6.18 28.96
CA ILE A 222 3.63 -7.06 29.70
C ILE A 222 2.95 -8.03 28.75
N ASP A 223 2.84 -9.30 29.14
CA ASP A 223 2.09 -10.28 28.35
C ASP A 223 0.65 -9.83 28.09
N LYS A 224 0.20 -9.98 26.84
CA LYS A 224 -1.15 -9.62 26.39
C LYS A 224 -2.24 -10.27 27.24
N ARG A 225 -2.03 -11.52 27.68
CA ARG A 225 -2.96 -12.26 28.55
C ARG A 225 -3.07 -11.62 29.94
N ARG A 226 -1.94 -11.17 30.51
CA ARG A 226 -1.90 -10.51 31.83
C ARG A 226 -2.52 -9.11 31.75
N LEU A 227 -2.27 -8.38 30.66
CA LEU A 227 -2.89 -7.08 30.43
C LEU A 227 -4.42 -7.19 30.25
N ALA A 228 -4.92 -8.29 29.66
CA ALA A 228 -6.35 -8.54 29.50
C ALA A 228 -7.10 -8.72 30.83
N LEU A 229 -6.39 -9.02 31.93
CA LEU A 229 -6.98 -9.09 33.27
C LEU A 229 -7.29 -7.70 33.86
N CYS A 230 -6.70 -6.64 33.31
CA CYS A 230 -6.88 -5.28 33.82
C CYS A 230 -8.22 -4.69 33.36
N ARG A 231 -9.05 -4.27 34.32
CA ARG A 231 -10.39 -3.72 34.03
C ARG A 231 -10.27 -2.32 33.44
N VAL A 232 -10.76 -2.11 32.22
CA VAL A 232 -10.63 -0.84 31.48
C VAL A 232 -11.76 0.16 31.78
N THR A 233 -12.65 -0.15 32.72
CA THR A 233 -13.86 0.67 33.01
C THR A 233 -13.55 2.03 33.64
N ASP A 234 -12.46 2.13 34.41
CA ASP A 234 -12.05 3.34 35.11
C ASP A 234 -10.53 3.34 35.27
N PHE A 235 -9.91 4.51 35.16
CA PHE A 235 -8.46 4.68 35.25
C PHE A 235 -7.92 4.25 36.61
N SER A 236 -8.69 4.45 37.71
CA SER A 236 -8.22 4.09 39.05
C SER A 236 -8.11 2.58 39.21
N LYS A 237 -9.17 1.85 38.84
CA LYS A 237 -9.19 0.39 38.87
C LYS A 237 -8.15 -0.21 37.92
N TYR A 238 -8.06 0.34 36.71
CA TYR A 238 -7.07 -0.08 35.73
C TYR A 238 -5.64 0.10 36.25
N THR A 239 -5.36 1.22 36.93
CA THR A 239 -4.03 1.48 37.54
C THR A 239 -3.72 0.46 38.63
N CYS A 240 -4.68 0.16 39.50
CA CYS A 240 -4.52 -0.87 40.54
C CYS A 240 -4.24 -2.25 39.94
N ASP A 241 -5.06 -2.69 38.98
CA ASP A 241 -4.88 -3.99 38.32
C ASP A 241 -3.53 -4.07 37.59
N LEU A 242 -3.14 -2.99 36.92
CA LEU A 242 -1.85 -2.92 36.22
C LEU A 242 -0.67 -2.98 37.20
N MET A 243 -0.76 -2.33 38.36
CA MET A 243 0.26 -2.44 39.40
C MET A 243 0.35 -3.85 39.99
N ASP A 244 -0.79 -4.51 40.21
CA ASP A 244 -0.85 -5.89 40.65
C ASP A 244 -0.21 -6.83 39.63
N VAL A 245 -0.43 -6.60 38.33
CA VAL A 245 0.21 -7.35 37.25
C VAL A 245 1.71 -7.07 37.18
N VAL A 246 2.16 -5.81 37.25
CA VAL A 246 3.59 -5.48 37.05
C VAL A 246 4.43 -5.89 38.25
N PHE A 247 3.98 -5.57 39.46
CA PHE A 247 4.80 -5.73 40.66
C PHE A 247 4.38 -6.93 41.52
N GLY A 248 3.12 -7.38 41.44
CA GLY A 248 2.58 -8.39 42.34
C GLY A 248 2.18 -7.81 43.71
N ARG A 249 1.09 -8.33 44.29
CA ARG A 249 0.51 -7.81 45.54
C ARG A 249 1.48 -7.82 46.73
N GLU A 250 2.28 -8.88 46.84
CA GLU A 250 3.29 -9.06 47.91
C GLU A 250 4.33 -7.93 47.91
N ASN A 251 4.85 -7.61 46.73
CA ASN A 251 5.81 -6.52 46.56
C ASN A 251 5.14 -5.16 46.82
N LEU A 252 3.90 -4.97 46.36
CA LEU A 252 3.18 -3.71 46.62
C LEU A 252 3.00 -3.43 48.12
N ALA A 253 2.75 -4.46 48.94
CA ALA A 253 2.56 -4.28 50.38
C ALA A 253 3.84 -3.80 51.11
N THR A 254 5.01 -4.13 50.57
CA THR A 254 6.34 -3.85 51.16
C THR A 254 7.09 -2.74 50.43
N SER A 255 6.49 -2.12 49.41
CA SER A 255 7.13 -1.10 48.58
C SER A 255 6.55 0.32 48.74
N VAL A 256 7.29 1.30 48.23
CA VAL A 256 6.94 2.72 48.16
C VAL A 256 7.29 3.32 46.79
N LEU A 257 6.59 4.38 46.37
CA LEU A 257 6.90 5.10 45.12
C LEU A 257 8.16 5.97 45.21
N ARG A 258 8.47 6.49 46.40
CA ARG A 258 9.67 7.27 46.70
C ARG A 258 10.18 6.88 48.07
N GLY A 259 11.50 6.76 48.21
CA GLY A 259 12.14 6.50 49.48
C GLY A 259 11.92 7.67 50.44
N ILE A 260 11.51 7.35 51.67
CA ILE A 260 11.48 8.28 52.79
C ILE A 260 12.58 7.83 53.75
N LYS A 261 13.41 8.76 54.24
CA LYS A 261 14.44 8.43 55.24
C LYS A 261 13.79 7.79 56.46
N GLY A 262 14.27 6.63 56.88
CA GLY A 262 13.79 5.90 58.07
C GLY A 262 12.78 4.77 57.82
N THR A 263 12.37 4.51 56.58
CA THR A 263 11.51 3.35 56.26
C THR A 263 12.32 2.23 55.59
N SER A 264 12.16 0.98 56.05
CA SER A 264 12.76 -0.22 55.43
C SER A 264 12.04 -0.69 54.15
N LYS A 265 11.03 0.05 53.68
CA LYS A 265 10.25 -0.30 52.48
C LYS A 265 11.06 -0.11 51.21
N LYS A 266 10.96 -1.07 50.29
CA LYS A 266 11.67 -1.05 49.01
C LYS A 266 11.06 0.00 48.06
N VAL A 267 11.90 0.78 47.39
CA VAL A 267 11.41 1.71 46.36
C VAL A 267 11.09 0.92 45.08
N LEU A 268 9.91 1.14 44.49
CA LEU A 268 9.56 0.56 43.19
C LEU A 268 10.48 1.09 42.09
N ASP A 269 10.73 0.29 41.05
CA ASP A 269 11.55 0.70 39.92
C ASP A 269 11.01 2.01 39.30
N PRO A 270 11.78 3.12 39.35
CA PRO A 270 11.34 4.41 38.84
C PRO A 270 10.98 4.40 37.35
N ASN A 271 11.66 3.56 36.56
CA ASN A 271 11.42 3.45 35.13
C ASN A 271 10.06 2.81 34.86
N TYR A 272 9.73 1.72 35.57
CA TYR A 272 8.43 1.06 35.42
C TYR A 272 7.30 1.93 35.97
N VAL A 273 7.54 2.64 37.07
CA VAL A 273 6.58 3.62 37.61
C VAL A 273 6.31 4.75 36.62
N SER A 274 7.35 5.26 35.95
CA SER A 274 7.20 6.30 34.91
C SER A 274 6.43 5.79 33.70
N ASP A 275 6.74 4.58 33.24
CA ASP A 275 6.06 3.94 32.11
C ASP A 275 4.57 3.71 32.40
N ILE A 276 4.23 3.20 33.59
CA ILE A 276 2.82 3.04 34.02
C ILE A 276 2.10 4.39 34.07
N GLN A 277 2.75 5.40 34.66
CA GLN A 277 2.17 6.74 34.78
C GLN A 277 1.87 7.36 33.41
N GLY A 278 2.82 7.29 32.47
CA GLY A 278 2.65 7.80 31.11
C GLY A 278 1.57 7.03 30.35
N HIS A 279 1.58 5.70 30.44
CA HIS A 279 0.60 4.84 29.76
C HIS A 279 -0.83 5.11 30.21
N VAL A 280 -1.07 5.14 31.53
CA VAL A 280 -2.41 5.40 32.08
C VAL A 280 -2.87 6.82 31.78
N ALA A 281 -1.99 7.81 31.97
CA ALA A 281 -2.30 9.21 31.69
C ALA A 281 -2.73 9.41 30.22
N CYS A 282 -1.99 8.80 29.28
CA CYS A 282 -2.33 8.84 27.86
C CYS A 282 -3.63 8.08 27.56
N LYS A 283 -3.77 6.86 28.06
CA LYS A 283 -4.92 5.97 27.76
C LYS A 283 -6.26 6.52 28.25
N PHE A 284 -6.28 7.17 29.41
CA PHE A 284 -7.51 7.70 30.02
C PHE A 284 -7.60 9.23 29.98
N ASN A 285 -6.63 9.89 29.35
CA ASN A 285 -6.53 11.35 29.29
C ASN A 285 -6.62 12.02 30.68
N VAL A 286 -5.84 11.51 31.64
CA VAL A 286 -5.81 11.99 33.05
C VAL A 286 -4.44 12.54 33.41
N ASN A 287 -4.40 13.45 34.40
CA ASN A 287 -3.14 14.01 34.85
C ASN A 287 -2.28 12.95 35.56
N VAL A 288 -0.99 12.91 35.24
CA VAL A 288 0.01 12.01 35.87
C VAL A 288 0.02 12.11 37.41
N SER A 289 -0.27 13.29 37.95
CA SER A 289 -0.38 13.51 39.40
C SER A 289 -1.51 12.69 40.03
N LEU A 290 -2.65 12.57 39.33
CA LEU A 290 -3.79 11.78 39.79
C LEU A 290 -3.50 10.28 39.73
N VAL A 291 -2.82 9.83 38.67
CA VAL A 291 -2.32 8.45 38.56
C VAL A 291 -1.37 8.14 39.72
N ARG A 292 -0.41 9.04 40.00
CA ARG A 292 0.53 8.88 41.11
C ARG A 292 -0.16 8.79 42.48
N VAL A 293 -1.21 9.58 42.72
CA VAL A 293 -2.02 9.49 43.95
C VAL A 293 -2.68 8.11 44.05
N THR A 294 -3.28 7.64 42.95
CA THR A 294 -3.90 6.30 42.89
C THR A 294 -2.90 5.19 43.20
N MET A 295 -1.70 5.25 42.58
CA MET A 295 -0.64 4.29 42.86
C MET A 295 -0.22 4.27 44.33
N ARG A 296 -0.15 5.45 44.98
CA ARG A 296 0.16 5.56 46.41
C ARG A 296 -0.94 4.94 47.27
N ASN A 297 -2.20 5.20 46.93
CA ASN A 297 -3.34 4.62 47.63
C ASN A 297 -3.34 3.09 47.53
N GLN A 298 -3.02 2.54 46.36
CA GLN A 298 -2.89 1.09 46.17
C GLN A 298 -1.81 0.47 47.08
N LEU A 299 -0.62 1.08 47.14
CA LEU A 299 0.45 0.61 48.05
C LEU A 299 0.03 0.65 49.52
N ASN A 300 -0.67 1.71 49.93
CA ASN A 300 -1.18 1.84 51.29
C ASN A 300 -2.25 0.78 51.59
N SER A 301 -3.16 0.52 50.65
CA SER A 301 -4.18 -0.51 50.78
C SER A 301 -3.57 -1.91 50.87
N ALA A 302 -2.61 -2.26 50.00
CA ALA A 302 -1.90 -3.53 50.06
C ALA A 302 -1.14 -3.71 51.39
N SER A 303 -0.48 -2.65 51.88
CA SER A 303 0.23 -2.67 53.16
C SER A 303 -0.72 -2.86 54.36
N LYS A 304 -1.95 -2.35 54.29
CA LYS A 304 -2.99 -2.58 55.33
C LYS A 304 -3.51 -4.01 55.30
N ALA A 305 -3.79 -4.55 54.11
CA ALA A 305 -4.31 -5.91 53.95
C ALA A 305 -3.39 -6.96 54.62
N VAL A 306 -2.08 -6.88 54.36
CA VAL A 306 -1.09 -7.80 54.95
C VAL A 306 -0.99 -7.66 56.47
N LYS A 307 -1.24 -6.47 57.03
CA LYS A 307 -1.25 -6.30 58.49
C LYS A 307 -2.48 -6.95 59.14
N CYS A 308 -3.63 -6.90 58.48
CA CYS A 308 -4.85 -7.52 58.98
C CYS A 308 -4.77 -9.05 58.94
N GLU A 309 -4.16 -9.63 57.90
CA GLU A 309 -3.97 -11.08 57.77
C GLU A 309 -3.04 -11.67 58.84
N LYS A 310 -2.08 -10.89 59.35
CA LYS A 310 -1.16 -11.33 60.41
C LYS A 310 -1.71 -11.21 61.83
N MET A 311 -2.90 -10.61 61.99
CA MET A 311 -3.57 -10.44 63.29
C MET A 311 -4.73 -11.43 63.50
N GLN A 312 -5.02 -12.28 62.51
CA GLN A 312 -5.96 -13.40 62.60
C GLN A 312 -5.18 -14.70 62.85
#